data_AF-A0A6B0TZK0-F1
#
_entry.id   AF-A0A6B0TZK0-F1
#
_cell.length_a   1.000
_cell.length_b   1.000
_cell.length_c   1.000
_cell.angle_alpha   90.00
_cell.angle_beta   90.00
_cell.angle_gamma   90.00
#
_symmetry.space_group_name_H-M   'P 1'
#
loop_
_entity.id
_entity.type
_entity.pdbx_description
1 polymer ?
#
loop_
_entity_poly.entity_id
_entity_poly.type
_entity_poly.pdbx_seq_one_letter_code
_entity_poly.pdbx_strand_id
1 'polypeptide(L)'
;MKTAGSMLLSGTIVALMACTPGPNPGQVAPQDRAGNCVPLFREYDSLKTFDRGAGFGVGGPASFSTRLNIIETEIVAKLCITQDSQVKSVAGRSDLAYAESGNPVSPVRLHIGTVNNWDTANRVKAEFESLGYQVSIQPSGRVGKRIYLGPFRTEGGLQRGAAAAREAGFFYIYPTNRRI
;
A
#
# COMPACT_ATOMS: atom_id res chain seq x y z
N MET A 1 -33.23 57.54 -49.30
CA MET A 1 -34.51 56.79 -49.34
C MET A 1 -34.25 55.35 -48.89
N LYS A 2 -35.09 54.84 -47.96
CA LYS A 2 -35.47 53.42 -47.74
C LYS A 2 -34.36 52.43 -47.33
N THR A 3 -34.27 52.06 -46.03
CA THR A 3 -34.83 50.83 -45.36
C THR A 3 -34.14 49.54 -45.81
N ALA A 4 -33.90 48.50 -45.02
CA ALA A 4 -33.97 48.12 -43.61
C ALA A 4 -33.38 46.68 -43.59
N GLY A 5 -32.93 46.15 -42.46
CA GLY A 5 -32.56 44.73 -42.43
C GLY A 5 -31.85 44.25 -41.18
N SER A 6 -32.44 44.47 -40.01
CA SER A 6 -32.06 43.75 -38.79
C SER A 6 -32.41 42.26 -38.93
N MET A 7 -31.41 41.38 -38.82
CA MET A 7 -31.62 39.96 -38.51
C MET A 7 -30.92 39.67 -37.17
N LEU A 8 -31.73 39.66 -36.11
CA LEU A 8 -31.36 39.18 -34.78
C LEU A 8 -31.35 37.65 -34.82
N LEU A 9 -30.16 37.03 -34.81
CA LEU A 9 -30.00 35.60 -34.56
C LEU A 9 -29.99 35.39 -33.04
N SER A 10 -31.12 35.00 -32.48
CA SER A 10 -31.25 34.56 -31.10
C SER A 10 -30.55 33.20 -30.93
N GLY A 11 -29.29 33.23 -30.50
CA GLY A 11 -28.55 32.04 -30.08
C GLY A 11 -28.88 31.69 -28.63
N THR A 12 -29.74 30.70 -28.43
CA THR A 12 -30.02 30.12 -27.12
C THR A 12 -28.76 29.43 -26.58
N ILE A 13 -28.06 30.07 -25.65
CA ILE A 13 -26.96 29.45 -24.90
C ILE A 13 -27.61 28.54 -23.85
N VAL A 14 -27.70 27.25 -24.16
CA VAL A 14 -28.01 26.21 -23.18
C VAL A 14 -26.78 26.07 -22.28
N ALA A 15 -26.79 26.74 -21.13
CA ALA A 15 -25.81 26.54 -20.07
C ALA A 15 -26.03 25.16 -19.45
N LEU A 16 -25.44 24.13 -20.07
CA LEU A 16 -25.26 22.83 -19.42
C LEU A 16 -24.39 23.08 -18.19
N MET A 17 -25.01 23.04 -17.00
CA MET A 17 -24.31 22.88 -15.74
C MET A 17 -23.51 21.59 -15.84
N ALA A 18 -22.22 21.72 -16.17
CA ALA A 18 -21.28 20.63 -16.06
C ALA A 18 -21.20 20.27 -14.57
N CYS A 19 -21.90 19.21 -14.18
CA CYS A 19 -21.54 18.46 -12.98
C CYS A 19 -20.08 18.08 -13.15
N THR A 20 -19.16 18.85 -12.57
CA THR A 20 -17.77 18.45 -12.48
C THR A 20 -17.76 17.14 -11.72
N PRO A 21 -17.38 16.01 -12.35
CA PRO A 21 -17.28 14.76 -11.61
C PRO A 21 -16.32 15.04 -10.45
N GLY A 22 -16.82 14.84 -9.22
CA GLY A 22 -15.96 14.87 -8.04
C GLY A 22 -14.75 13.97 -8.29
N PRO A 23 -13.58 14.28 -7.73
CA PRO A 23 -12.37 13.50 -7.97
C PRO A 23 -12.71 12.02 -7.79
N ASN A 24 -12.54 11.24 -8.86
CA ASN A 24 -12.81 9.82 -8.81
C ASN A 24 -11.99 9.26 -7.65
N PRO A 25 -12.55 8.46 -6.73
CA PRO A 25 -11.79 7.85 -5.62
C PRO A 25 -10.54 7.08 -6.10
N GLY A 26 -10.48 6.74 -7.38
CA GLY A 26 -9.32 6.17 -8.06
C GLY A 26 -8.16 7.13 -8.40
N GLN A 27 -8.32 8.46 -8.29
CA GLN A 27 -7.33 9.46 -8.75
C GLN A 27 -6.45 10.06 -7.65
N VAL A 28 -6.65 9.71 -6.36
CA VAL A 28 -5.70 10.11 -5.32
C VAL A 28 -4.34 9.54 -5.67
N ALA A 29 -3.34 10.41 -5.79
CA ALA A 29 -1.99 10.00 -6.17
C ALA A 29 -1.52 8.91 -5.18
N PRO A 30 -0.88 7.83 -5.67
CA PRO A 30 -0.45 6.74 -4.80
C PRO A 30 0.45 7.20 -3.63
N GLN A 31 1.17 8.31 -3.82
CA GLN A 31 2.03 8.94 -2.82
C GLN A 31 1.23 9.54 -1.64
N ASP A 32 0.08 10.16 -1.90
CA ASP A 32 -0.79 10.74 -0.86
C ASP A 32 -1.45 9.65 0.00
N ARG A 33 -1.66 8.46 -0.57
CA ARG A 33 -2.15 7.29 0.17
C ARG A 33 -1.10 6.75 1.14
N ALA A 34 0.18 6.76 0.75
CA ALA A 34 1.27 6.24 1.57
C ALA A 34 1.36 6.91 2.95
N GLY A 35 1.25 8.24 3.00
CA GLY A 35 1.29 9.03 4.24
C GLY A 35 0.16 8.67 5.22
N ASN A 36 -0.99 8.23 4.72
CA ASN A 36 -2.15 7.86 5.52
C ASN A 36 -2.13 6.39 5.95
N CYS A 37 -1.49 5.49 5.19
CA CYS A 37 -1.54 4.06 5.43
C CYS A 37 -0.47 3.57 6.42
N VAL A 38 0.75 4.14 6.37
CA VAL A 38 1.86 3.68 7.24
C VAL A 38 1.53 3.79 8.73
N PRO A 39 0.96 4.91 9.25
CA PRO A 39 0.59 5.01 10.66
C PRO A 39 -0.42 3.92 11.08
N LEU A 40 -1.43 3.64 10.25
CA LEU A 40 -2.44 2.61 10.53
C LEU A 40 -1.84 1.21 10.60
N PHE A 41 -0.93 0.87 9.68
CA PHE A 41 -0.27 -0.42 9.70
C PHE A 41 0.69 -0.59 10.89
N ARG A 42 1.36 0.50 11.32
CA ARG A 42 2.19 0.48 12.53
C ARG A 42 1.35 0.27 13.79
N GLU A 43 0.21 0.94 13.88
CA GLU A 43 -0.74 0.72 14.98
C GLU A 43 -1.29 -0.71 14.96
N TYR A 44 -1.69 -1.20 13.79
CA TYR A 44 -2.11 -2.60 13.60
C TYR A 44 -1.05 -3.59 14.08
N ASP A 45 0.22 -3.37 13.72
CA ASP A 45 1.34 -4.22 14.14
C ASP A 45 1.58 -4.19 15.64
N SER A 46 1.48 -3.00 16.26
CA SER A 46 1.57 -2.83 17.70
C SER A 46 0.48 -3.66 18.40
N LEU A 47 -0.79 -3.47 18.02
CA LEU A 47 -1.94 -4.19 18.58
C LEU A 47 -1.82 -5.72 18.40
N LYS A 48 -1.38 -6.18 17.22
CA LYS A 48 -1.17 -7.61 16.96
C LYS A 48 -0.01 -8.23 17.73
N THR A 49 0.96 -7.43 18.17
CA THR A 49 2.04 -7.92 19.03
C THR A 49 1.51 -8.20 20.44
N PHE A 50 0.67 -7.31 20.97
CA PHE A 50 0.01 -7.52 22.28
C PHE A 50 -0.96 -8.70 22.26
N ASP A 51 -1.70 -8.87 21.16
CA ASP A 51 -2.63 -10.01 20.95
C ASP A 51 -1.91 -11.37 21.02
N ARG A 52 -0.69 -11.48 20.46
CA ARG A 52 0.11 -12.72 20.50
C ARG A 52 0.88 -12.92 21.81
N GLY A 53 1.24 -11.84 22.52
CA GLY A 53 2.00 -11.89 23.76
C GLY A 53 1.17 -12.21 25.00
N ALA A 54 -0.15 -12.04 24.94
CA ALA A 54 -1.09 -12.40 26.00
C ALA A 54 -1.36 -13.92 26.00
N GLY A 55 -0.30 -14.73 26.15
CA GLY A 55 -0.34 -16.19 26.30
C GLY A 55 -1.03 -16.70 27.57
N PHE A 56 -1.98 -15.95 28.12
CA PHE A 56 -2.81 -16.33 29.25
C PHE A 56 -4.27 -16.19 28.84
N GLY A 57 -4.89 -17.33 28.56
CA GLY A 57 -6.33 -17.61 28.60
C GLY A 57 -7.30 -16.51 28.14
N VAL A 58 -7.97 -16.75 27.01
CA VAL A 58 -9.38 -16.36 26.81
C VAL A 58 -9.72 -14.91 27.19
N GLY A 59 -9.11 -13.93 26.51
CA GLY A 59 -9.57 -12.54 26.60
C GLY A 59 -8.45 -11.55 26.89
N GLY A 60 -7.64 -11.23 25.87
CA GLY A 60 -7.13 -9.86 25.80
C GLY A 60 -8.31 -8.90 26.00
N PRO A 61 -8.18 -7.78 26.73
CA PRO A 61 -9.32 -6.95 27.06
C PRO A 61 -10.08 -6.60 25.78
N ALA A 62 -11.41 -6.71 25.81
CA ALA A 62 -12.28 -6.53 24.64
C ALA A 62 -12.02 -5.20 23.88
N SER A 63 -11.40 -4.23 24.56
CA SER A 63 -10.88 -2.99 23.99
C SER A 63 -9.83 -3.21 22.90
N PHE A 64 -8.91 -4.18 23.00
CA PHE A 64 -7.91 -4.45 21.96
C PHE A 64 -8.55 -5.06 20.70
N SER A 65 -9.45 -6.03 20.86
CA SER A 65 -10.16 -6.61 19.72
C SER A 65 -11.03 -5.55 19.02
N THR A 66 -11.70 -4.69 19.79
CA THR A 66 -12.45 -3.54 19.23
C THR A 66 -11.54 -2.57 18.49
N ARG A 67 -10.40 -2.19 19.09
CA ARG A 67 -9.46 -1.25 18.45
C ARG A 67 -8.83 -1.85 17.19
N LEU A 68 -8.47 -3.13 17.23
CA LEU A 68 -7.97 -3.84 16.07
C LEU A 68 -9.01 -3.83 14.95
N ASN A 69 -10.28 -4.11 15.26
CA ASN A 69 -11.37 -4.05 14.29
C ASN A 69 -11.53 -2.65 13.68
N ILE A 70 -11.42 -1.59 14.49
CA ILE A 70 -11.46 -0.20 14.00
C ILE A 70 -10.32 0.04 13.01
N ILE A 71 -9.08 -0.31 13.37
CA ILE A 71 -7.91 -0.11 12.51
C ILE A 71 -8.01 -0.94 11.22
N GLU A 72 -8.50 -2.18 11.28
CA GLU A 72 -8.75 -2.97 10.08
C GLU A 72 -9.76 -2.28 9.15
N THR A 73 -10.86 -1.77 9.70
CA THR A 73 -11.87 -1.03 8.93
C THR A 73 -11.28 0.24 8.32
N GLU A 74 -10.46 0.98 9.05
CA GLU A 74 -9.82 2.19 8.54
C GLU A 74 -8.81 1.91 7.42
N ILE A 75 -8.02 0.83 7.55
CA ILE A 75 -7.10 0.37 6.50
C ILE A 75 -7.86 0.07 5.21
N VAL A 76 -9.00 -0.63 5.31
CA VAL A 76 -9.84 -0.95 4.16
C VAL A 76 -10.48 0.33 3.59
N ALA A 77 -11.07 1.17 4.44
CA ALA A 77 -11.77 2.38 4.03
C ALA A 77 -10.85 3.41 3.34
N LYS A 78 -9.59 3.50 3.77
CA LYS A 78 -8.57 4.37 3.16
C LYS A 78 -7.86 3.74 1.96
N LEU A 79 -8.32 2.56 1.51
CA LEU A 79 -7.77 1.83 0.36
C LEU A 79 -6.27 1.55 0.50
N CYS A 80 -5.84 1.17 1.70
CA CYS A 80 -4.46 0.81 2.02
C CYS A 80 -4.07 -0.61 1.55
N ILE A 81 -4.74 -1.11 0.51
CA ILE A 81 -4.52 -2.42 -0.11
C ILE A 81 -4.15 -2.17 -1.57
N THR A 82 -2.99 -2.68 -1.98
CA THR A 82 -2.52 -2.62 -3.36
C THR A 82 -3.33 -3.61 -4.19
N GLN A 83 -4.01 -3.10 -5.19
CA GLN A 83 -4.77 -3.92 -6.13
C GLN A 83 -3.82 -4.63 -7.09
N ASP A 84 -4.25 -5.78 -7.61
CA ASP A 84 -3.45 -6.56 -8.56
C ASP A 84 -3.02 -5.74 -9.79
N SER A 85 -3.92 -4.89 -10.31
CA SER A 85 -3.66 -3.98 -11.43
C SER A 85 -2.60 -2.89 -11.15
N GLN A 86 -2.29 -2.65 -9.87
CA GLN A 86 -1.27 -1.69 -9.45
C GLN A 86 0.09 -2.34 -9.26
N VAL A 87 0.13 -3.67 -9.10
CA VAL A 87 1.36 -4.43 -8.95
C VAL A 87 2.01 -4.58 -10.32
N LYS A 88 3.20 -3.99 -10.47
CA LYS A 88 4.01 -4.10 -11.67
C LYS A 88 4.99 -5.25 -11.51
N SER A 89 5.25 -5.95 -12.62
CA SER A 89 6.26 -7.02 -12.61
C SER A 89 7.67 -6.43 -12.49
N VAL A 90 8.49 -7.05 -11.64
CA VAL A 90 9.93 -6.76 -11.51
C VAL A 90 10.80 -7.95 -11.93
N ALA A 91 10.22 -8.96 -12.57
CA ALA A 91 10.95 -10.11 -13.06
C ALA A 91 12.06 -9.70 -14.05
N GLY A 92 13.26 -10.27 -13.88
CA GLY A 92 14.41 -10.01 -14.76
C GLY A 92 15.09 -8.64 -14.58
N ARG A 93 14.63 -7.81 -13.62
CA ARG A 93 15.23 -6.50 -13.32
C ARG A 93 16.49 -6.65 -12.45
N SER A 94 17.61 -7.05 -13.05
CA SER A 94 18.88 -7.23 -12.34
C SER A 94 19.41 -5.96 -11.67
N ASP A 95 19.00 -4.78 -12.14
CA ASP A 95 19.28 -3.48 -11.50
C ASP A 95 18.60 -3.33 -10.13
N LEU A 96 17.56 -4.12 -9.86
CA LEU A 96 16.82 -4.17 -8.60
C LEU A 96 17.23 -5.35 -7.70
N ALA A 97 18.23 -6.15 -8.11
CA ALA A 97 18.68 -7.31 -7.36
C ALA A 97 19.14 -6.93 -5.95
N TYR A 98 18.91 -7.84 -5.00
CA TYR A 98 19.37 -7.70 -3.63
C TYR A 98 20.89 -7.62 -3.58
N ALA A 99 21.40 -6.62 -2.87
CA ALA A 99 22.82 -6.49 -2.57
C ALA A 99 23.00 -5.78 -1.23
N GLU A 100 23.84 -6.35 -0.38
CA GLU A 100 24.26 -5.70 0.86
C GLU A 100 25.26 -4.58 0.56
N SER A 101 25.08 -3.43 1.20
CA SER A 101 26.00 -2.29 1.06
C SER A 101 25.79 -1.27 2.19
N GLY A 102 26.82 -0.48 2.48
CA GLY A 102 26.76 0.53 3.54
C GLY A 102 26.91 -0.04 4.94
N ASN A 103 26.49 0.72 5.95
CA ASN A 103 26.68 0.34 7.36
C ASN A 103 25.81 -0.87 7.73
N PRO A 104 26.31 -1.75 8.63
CA PRO A 104 25.49 -2.80 9.21
C PRO A 104 24.37 -2.20 10.07
N VAL A 105 23.20 -2.83 10.05
CA VAL A 105 22.04 -2.48 10.89
C VAL A 105 21.54 -3.72 11.62
N SER A 106 20.81 -3.53 12.71
CA SER A 106 20.09 -4.64 13.34
C SER A 106 19.11 -5.26 12.32
N PRO A 107 18.97 -6.62 12.29
CA PRO A 107 18.09 -7.30 11.36
C PRO A 107 16.68 -6.70 11.36
N VAL A 108 16.27 -6.16 10.21
CA VAL A 108 14.99 -5.47 10.05
C VAL A 108 14.27 -5.98 8.82
N ARG A 109 12.95 -6.17 8.91
CA ARG A 109 12.12 -6.50 7.74
C ARG A 109 11.50 -5.25 7.17
N LEU A 110 11.14 -5.29 5.90
CA LEU A 110 10.46 -4.20 5.22
C LEU A 110 9.04 -4.65 4.91
N HIS A 111 8.02 -4.04 5.52
CA HIS A 111 6.65 -4.20 5.03
C HIS A 111 6.53 -3.39 3.75
N ILE A 112 6.31 -4.06 2.61
CA ILE A 112 6.23 -3.38 1.32
C ILE A 112 4.80 -3.02 0.95
N GLY A 113 3.85 -3.87 1.33
CA GLY A 113 2.45 -3.56 1.19
C GLY A 113 1.54 -4.75 1.46
N THR A 114 0.30 -4.62 1.02
CA THR A 114 -0.76 -5.59 1.27
C THR A 114 -1.58 -5.81 0.01
N VAL A 115 -1.90 -7.07 -0.30
CA VAL A 115 -2.71 -7.45 -1.45
C VAL A 115 -3.94 -8.24 -1.00
N ASN A 116 -5.00 -8.26 -1.81
CA ASN A 116 -6.29 -8.84 -1.40
C ASN A 116 -6.38 -10.36 -1.64
N ASN A 117 -5.59 -10.94 -2.54
CA ASN A 117 -5.68 -12.34 -2.94
C ASN A 117 -4.31 -13.06 -2.88
N TRP A 118 -4.35 -14.39 -2.86
CA TRP A 118 -3.15 -15.22 -2.75
C TRP A 118 -2.34 -15.30 -4.04
N ASP A 119 -2.98 -15.25 -5.20
CA ASP A 119 -2.29 -15.36 -6.49
C ASP A 119 -1.35 -14.17 -6.71
N THR A 120 -1.82 -12.95 -6.45
CA THR A 120 -0.99 -11.73 -6.45
C THR A 120 0.13 -11.85 -5.41
N ALA A 121 -0.16 -12.32 -4.19
CA ALA A 121 0.85 -12.43 -3.14
C ALA A 121 1.96 -13.42 -3.51
N ASN A 122 1.61 -14.57 -4.07
CA ASN A 122 2.54 -15.60 -4.51
C ASN A 122 3.35 -15.16 -5.73
N ARG A 123 2.73 -14.46 -6.69
CA ARG A 123 3.45 -13.85 -7.82
C ARG A 123 4.50 -12.85 -7.34
N VAL A 124 4.11 -11.92 -6.48
CA VAL A 124 5.04 -10.94 -5.88
C VAL A 124 6.18 -11.64 -5.16
N LYS A 125 5.86 -12.66 -4.35
CA LYS A 125 6.88 -13.46 -3.66
C LYS A 125 7.88 -14.08 -4.65
N ALA A 126 7.41 -14.76 -5.68
CA ALA A 126 8.28 -15.38 -6.68
C ALA A 126 9.18 -14.35 -7.40
N GLU A 127 8.63 -13.20 -7.78
CA GLU A 127 9.40 -12.15 -8.44
C GLU A 127 10.49 -11.55 -7.54
N PHE A 128 10.17 -11.22 -6.29
CA PHE A 128 11.17 -10.70 -5.34
C PHE A 128 12.20 -11.77 -4.94
N GLU A 129 11.80 -13.04 -4.81
CA GLU A 129 12.74 -14.14 -4.57
C GLU A 129 13.69 -14.36 -5.76
N SER A 130 13.21 -14.15 -6.99
CA SER A 130 14.08 -14.19 -8.19
C SER A 130 15.14 -13.08 -8.21
N LEU A 131 14.88 -11.97 -7.51
CA LEU A 131 15.83 -10.87 -7.31
C LEU A 131 16.74 -11.08 -6.08
N GLY A 132 16.62 -12.21 -5.37
CA GLY A 132 17.45 -12.55 -4.21
C GLY A 132 16.94 -12.02 -2.87
N TYR A 133 15.73 -11.44 -2.82
CA TYR A 133 15.13 -11.04 -1.54
C TYR A 133 14.50 -12.23 -0.83
N GLN A 134 14.62 -12.29 0.50
CA GLN A 134 13.79 -13.18 1.31
C GLN A 134 12.39 -12.57 1.46
N VAL A 135 11.33 -13.36 1.21
CA VAL A 135 9.95 -12.86 1.25
C VAL A 135 9.08 -13.67 2.20
N SER A 136 8.35 -12.97 3.07
CA SER A 136 7.34 -13.55 3.95
C SER A 136 5.96 -12.97 3.66
N ILE A 137 4.94 -13.83 3.59
CA ILE A 137 3.54 -13.43 3.45
C ILE A 137 2.81 -13.72 4.76
N GLN A 138 2.20 -12.70 5.38
CA GLN A 138 1.42 -12.84 6.60
C GLN A 138 -0.07 -12.56 6.29
N PRO A 139 -0.96 -13.57 6.38
CA PRO A 139 -2.39 -13.31 6.32
C PRO A 139 -2.82 -12.47 7.53
N SER A 140 -3.71 -11.49 7.29
CA SER A 140 -4.12 -10.49 8.28
C SER A 140 -5.62 -10.19 8.18
N GLY A 141 -6.47 -11.23 8.27
CA GLY A 141 -7.93 -11.07 8.29
C GLY A 141 -8.44 -10.21 7.13
N ARG A 142 -9.21 -9.16 7.47
CA ARG A 142 -9.81 -8.20 6.52
C ARG A 142 -8.80 -7.31 5.81
N VAL A 143 -7.61 -7.15 6.37
CA VAL A 143 -6.54 -6.33 5.79
C VAL A 143 -5.94 -7.00 4.56
N GLY A 144 -6.01 -8.33 4.46
CA GLY A 144 -5.54 -9.09 3.29
C GLY A 144 -4.25 -9.87 3.56
N LYS A 145 -3.34 -9.87 2.58
CA LYS A 145 -2.05 -10.59 2.61
C LYS A 145 -0.92 -9.57 2.65
N ARG A 146 -0.26 -9.47 3.81
CA ARG A 146 0.82 -8.51 4.03
C ARG A 146 2.13 -9.11 3.57
N ILE A 147 2.90 -8.35 2.81
CA ILE A 147 4.12 -8.82 2.17
C ILE A 147 5.31 -8.11 2.82
N TYR A 148 6.31 -8.90 3.19
CA TYR A 148 7.52 -8.42 3.84
C TYR A 148 8.75 -8.93 3.13
N LEU A 149 9.75 -8.05 2.99
CA LEU A 149 11.09 -8.39 2.50
C LEU A 149 12.09 -8.46 3.67
N GLY A 150 13.11 -9.28 3.52
CA GLY A 150 14.22 -9.41 4.48
C GLY A 150 14.08 -10.60 5.45
N PRO A 151 14.92 -10.65 6.49
CA PRO A 151 15.57 -9.50 7.14
C PRO A 151 16.74 -8.90 6.35
N PHE A 152 16.85 -7.58 6.39
CA PHE A 152 17.98 -6.78 5.92
C PHE A 152 18.97 -6.56 7.06
N ARG A 153 20.27 -6.62 6.75
CA ARG A 153 21.37 -6.42 7.72
C ARG A 153 22.25 -5.22 7.40
N THR A 154 21.97 -4.50 6.31
CA THR A 154 22.70 -3.29 5.91
C THR A 154 21.74 -2.18 5.46
N GLU A 155 22.16 -0.92 5.61
CA GLU A 155 21.38 0.25 5.17
C GLU A 155 21.08 0.19 3.65
N GLY A 156 22.09 -0.16 2.85
CA GLY A 156 21.96 -0.26 1.40
C GLY A 156 21.05 -1.40 0.97
N GLY A 157 21.05 -2.54 1.67
CA GLY A 157 20.09 -3.62 1.43
C GLY A 157 18.65 -3.15 1.67
N LEU A 158 18.40 -2.44 2.77
CA LEU A 158 17.08 -1.88 3.10
C LEU A 158 16.62 -0.86 2.05
N GLN A 159 17.51 0.05 1.63
CA GLN A 159 17.21 1.07 0.61
C GLN A 159 16.89 0.43 -0.75
N ARG A 160 17.66 -0.58 -1.18
CA ARG A 160 17.40 -1.33 -2.42
C ARG A 160 16.07 -2.06 -2.37
N GLY A 161 15.77 -2.76 -1.27
CA GLY A 161 14.47 -3.41 -1.08
C GLY A 161 13.30 -2.42 -1.15
N ALA A 162 13.46 -1.23 -0.57
CA ALA A 162 12.46 -0.16 -0.66
C ALA A 162 12.34 0.41 -2.09
N ALA A 163 13.44 0.56 -2.83
CA ALA A 163 13.41 0.99 -4.22
C ALA A 163 12.71 -0.05 -5.11
N ALA A 164 13.09 -1.34 -5.01
CA ALA A 164 12.47 -2.43 -5.75
C ALA A 164 10.96 -2.55 -5.46
N ALA A 165 10.55 -2.36 -4.20
CA ALA A 165 9.15 -2.31 -3.82
C ALA A 165 8.38 -1.17 -4.50
N ARG A 166 8.97 0.03 -4.60
CA ARG A 166 8.34 1.16 -5.30
C ARG A 166 8.20 0.88 -6.80
N GLU A 167 9.23 0.30 -7.42
CA GLU A 167 9.20 -0.09 -8.84
C GLU A 167 8.11 -1.14 -9.12
N ALA A 168 7.89 -2.07 -8.18
CA ALA A 168 6.81 -3.05 -8.23
C ALA A 168 5.40 -2.44 -7.97
N GLY A 169 5.30 -1.12 -7.75
CA GLY A 169 4.01 -0.45 -7.54
C GLY A 169 3.50 -0.47 -6.11
N PHE A 170 4.37 -0.70 -5.12
CA PHE A 170 4.02 -0.55 -3.71
C PHE A 170 4.37 0.84 -3.17
N PHE A 171 3.49 1.39 -2.31
CA PHE A 171 3.60 2.80 -1.89
C PHE A 171 3.71 3.01 -0.38
N TYR A 172 3.20 2.10 0.47
CA TYR A 172 3.18 2.26 1.93
C TYR A 172 4.25 1.39 2.62
N ILE A 173 5.49 1.63 2.21
CA ILE A 173 6.68 0.88 2.60
C ILE A 173 7.23 1.40 3.93
N TYR A 174 7.49 0.52 4.91
CA TYR A 174 8.16 0.91 6.15
C TYR A 174 8.94 -0.24 6.82
N PRO A 175 10.06 0.07 7.51
CA PRO A 175 10.82 -0.93 8.25
C PRO A 175 10.07 -1.38 9.51
N THR A 176 10.17 -2.67 9.81
CA THR A 176 9.56 -3.31 10.98
C THR A 176 10.47 -4.40 11.53
N ASN A 177 10.56 -4.44 12.85
CA ASN A 177 11.32 -5.40 13.65
C ASN A 177 10.44 -6.59 14.09
N ARG A 178 9.25 -6.73 13.48
CA ARG A 178 8.34 -7.84 13.76
C ARG A 178 8.97 -9.17 13.36
N ARG A 179 9.00 -10.10 14.32
CA ARG A 179 9.23 -11.51 14.02
C ARG A 179 7.95 -12.08 13.42
N ILE A 180 8.04 -12.40 12.14
CA ILE A 180 7.02 -13.06 11.32
C ILE A 180 7.52 -14.47 11.09
#